data_AF-A0A9N8KP63-F1
#
_entry.id   AF-A0A9N8KP63-F1
#
_cell.length_a   1.000
_cell.length_b   1.000
_cell.length_c   1.000
_cell.angle_alpha   90.00
_cell.angle_beta   90.00
_cell.angle_gamma   90.00
#
_symmetry.space_group_name_H-M   'P 1'
#
loop_
_entity.id
_entity.type
_entity.pdbx_description
1 polymer ?
#
loop_
_entity_poly.entity_id
_entity_poly.type
_entity_poly.pdbx_seq_one_letter_code
_entity_poly.pdbx_strand_id
1 'polypeptide(L)'
;MPSRFPPAVFYTPKELGGLGMISGSHILIPASDKRWSKQTDTGVTHYRAGMSHDEETLIPNIFRYIIPWEAEFVDSQRVWTEYSQKRLEAQQQNRRLTLEDLEDSWDRGLPRINTLFQKDRSTLSFDKGFRARTEFKIYQQMKSNPFWWTSQRHDGKLWNLNAYRTDVIQALGGVETILEHTLFKATAFPSWEGLFWERASGFEVIYNSCLPTL
;
A
#
# COMPACT_ATOMS: atom_id res chain seq x y z
N MET A 1 -2.16 9.33 31.19
CA MET A 1 -2.45 8.03 30.54
C MET A 1 -2.15 7.95 29.03
N PRO A 2 -1.16 8.67 28.44
CA PRO A 2 -0.57 8.28 27.15
C PRO A 2 0.40 7.09 27.22
N SER A 3 0.95 6.78 28.40
CA SER A 3 2.05 5.83 28.57
C SER A 3 1.72 4.35 28.34
N ARG A 4 0.44 3.96 28.34
CA ARG A 4 0.03 2.55 28.15
C ARG A 4 -0.09 2.15 26.68
N PHE A 5 -0.13 3.12 25.78
CA PHE A 5 -0.34 2.88 24.35
C PHE A 5 0.82 3.48 23.55
N PRO A 6 2.02 2.85 23.60
CA PRO A 6 3.13 3.29 22.77
C PRO A 6 2.78 3.11 21.28
N PRO A 7 3.41 3.88 20.38
CA PRO A 7 3.14 3.82 18.94
C PRO A 7 3.33 2.41 18.36
N ALA A 8 4.19 1.59 18.96
CA ALA A 8 4.39 0.20 18.58
C ALA A 8 3.08 -0.61 18.54
N VAL A 9 2.12 -0.36 19.44
CA VAL A 9 0.83 -1.10 19.44
C VAL A 9 0.03 -0.85 18.16
N PHE A 10 0.10 0.37 17.63
CA PHE A 10 -0.69 0.80 16.48
C PHE A 10 0.01 0.52 15.14
N TYR A 11 1.29 0.84 15.04
CA TYR A 11 1.99 0.86 13.75
C TYR A 11 2.76 -0.43 13.45
N THR A 12 2.98 -1.30 14.45
CA THR A 12 3.62 -2.60 14.21
C THR A 12 2.82 -3.41 13.17
N PRO A 13 3.48 -4.01 12.16
CA PRO A 13 2.81 -4.82 11.15
C PRO A 13 2.04 -6.01 11.73
N LYS A 14 1.00 -6.45 11.01
CA LYS A 14 0.11 -7.53 11.47
C LYS A 14 0.82 -8.86 11.63
N GLU A 15 1.92 -9.07 10.92
CA GLU A 15 2.74 -10.28 11.03
C GLU A 15 3.46 -10.38 12.38
N LEU A 16 3.63 -9.26 13.09
CA LEU A 16 4.24 -9.18 14.42
C LEU A 16 3.20 -8.94 15.53
N GLY A 17 1.91 -9.14 15.23
CA GLY A 17 0.83 -9.03 16.22
C GLY A 17 0.31 -7.60 16.47
N GLY A 18 0.78 -6.60 15.71
CA GLY A 18 0.27 -5.24 15.78
C GLY A 18 -0.98 -4.99 14.92
N LEU A 19 -1.56 -3.79 15.03
CA LEU A 19 -2.71 -3.40 14.21
C LEU A 19 -2.36 -3.15 12.73
N GLY A 20 -1.10 -2.80 12.44
CA GLY A 20 -0.63 -2.44 11.10
C GLY A 20 -1.29 -1.17 10.57
N MET A 21 -1.52 -0.17 11.44
CA MET A 21 -2.04 1.13 11.02
C MET A 21 -1.03 1.85 10.11
N ILE A 22 -1.55 2.58 9.13
CA ILE A 22 -0.73 3.38 8.21
C ILE A 22 -0.76 4.84 8.65
N SER A 23 0.41 5.45 8.82
CA SER A 23 0.58 6.82 9.25
C SER A 23 0.52 7.79 8.06
N GLY A 24 -0.37 8.78 8.15
CA GLY A 24 -0.36 9.98 7.29
C GLY A 24 -0.26 11.29 8.07
N SER A 25 -0.26 11.22 9.41
CA SER A 25 -0.53 12.34 10.32
C SER A 25 0.68 12.76 11.17
N HIS A 26 1.74 11.96 11.21
CA HIS A 26 3.04 12.32 11.82
C HIS A 26 3.79 13.29 10.90
N ILE A 27 3.23 14.50 10.77
CA ILE A 27 3.78 15.60 9.98
C ILE A 27 3.80 16.89 10.78
N LEU A 28 4.74 17.75 10.40
CA LEU A 28 4.71 19.15 10.74
C LEU A 28 3.77 19.87 9.77
N ILE A 29 2.65 20.37 10.28
CA ILE A 29 1.65 21.09 9.51
C ILE A 29 2.15 22.52 9.29
N PRO A 30 2.31 22.97 8.03
CA PRO A 30 2.58 24.38 7.73
C PRO A 30 1.54 25.29 8.38
N ALA A 31 1.99 26.18 9.25
CA ALA A 31 1.16 27.19 9.90
C ALA A 31 1.60 28.57 9.40
N SER A 32 0.71 29.26 8.69
CA SER A 32 0.84 30.69 8.39
C SER A 32 -0.08 31.50 9.31
N ASP A 33 0.19 32.80 9.42
CA ASP A 33 -0.70 33.71 10.12
C ASP A 33 -2.07 33.72 9.43
N LYS A 34 -3.10 33.24 10.14
CA LYS A 34 -4.47 33.11 9.63
C LYS A 34 -5.12 34.44 9.31
N ARG A 35 -4.53 35.57 9.75
CA ARG A 35 -5.05 36.92 9.50
C ARG A 35 -4.96 37.34 8.03
N TRP A 36 -4.00 36.80 7.27
CA TRP A 36 -3.79 37.08 5.85
C TRP A 36 -3.88 35.82 4.97
N SER A 37 -4.68 34.83 5.35
CA SER A 37 -4.69 33.48 4.76
C SER A 37 -5.08 33.35 3.26
N LYS A 38 -5.07 34.44 2.48
CA LYS A 38 -4.97 34.32 1.03
C LYS A 38 -3.55 33.84 0.73
N GLN A 39 -3.45 32.74 -0.01
CA GLN A 39 -2.19 32.16 -0.46
C GLN A 39 -1.40 33.23 -1.24
N THR A 40 -0.53 33.96 -0.55
CA THR A 40 0.52 34.78 -1.13
C THR A 40 1.75 33.89 -1.28
N ASP A 41 2.57 34.11 -2.31
CA ASP A 41 3.82 33.34 -2.56
C ASP A 41 4.88 33.49 -1.45
N THR A 42 4.58 34.26 -0.41
CA THR A 42 5.35 34.32 0.83
C THR A 42 5.23 32.96 1.53
N GLY A 43 6.33 32.19 1.53
CA GLY A 43 6.37 30.81 2.02
C GLY A 43 5.96 30.56 3.48
N VAL A 44 6.17 29.34 3.94
CA VAL A 44 5.74 28.88 5.29
C VAL A 44 6.69 29.42 6.36
N THR A 45 6.15 30.16 7.34
CA THR A 45 6.95 30.76 8.43
C THR A 45 6.97 29.93 9.72
N HIS A 46 5.93 29.16 10.02
CA HIS A 46 5.84 28.32 11.22
C HIS A 46 5.34 26.92 10.90
N TYR A 47 5.66 25.98 11.79
CA TYR A 47 5.16 24.61 11.74
C TYR A 47 4.46 24.25 13.04
N ARG A 48 3.34 23.54 12.94
CA ARG A 48 2.61 22.98 14.08
C ARG A 48 2.74 21.46 14.05
N ALA A 49 3.09 20.84 15.17
CA ALA A 49 3.09 19.38 15.28
C ALA A 49 1.68 18.79 15.04
N GLY A 50 1.56 17.85 14.11
CA GLY A 50 0.30 17.18 13.78
C GLY A 50 -0.14 16.14 14.82
N MET A 51 0.81 15.43 15.42
CA MET A 51 0.59 14.46 16.49
C MET A 51 1.73 14.51 17.52
N SER A 52 1.42 14.17 18.78
CA SER A 52 2.41 13.96 19.82
C SER A 52 3.10 12.60 19.63
N HIS A 53 4.43 12.58 19.67
CA HIS A 53 5.26 11.38 19.70
C HIS A 53 6.48 11.65 20.59
N ASP A 54 7.14 10.60 21.07
CA ASP A 54 8.40 10.74 21.80
C ASP A 54 9.49 11.20 20.81
N GLU A 55 10.31 12.18 21.22
CA GLU A 55 11.18 12.99 20.35
C GLU A 55 12.17 12.18 19.49
N GLU A 56 12.46 10.93 19.85
CA GLU A 56 13.38 10.04 19.12
C GLU A 56 12.69 9.14 18.09
N THR A 57 11.37 8.97 18.16
CA THR A 57 10.63 7.97 17.35
C THR A 57 9.92 8.59 16.15
N LEU A 58 10.63 8.76 15.03
CA LEU A 58 10.04 9.28 13.80
C LEU A 58 9.32 8.19 13.00
N ILE A 59 7.98 8.17 13.08
CA ILE A 59 7.17 7.21 12.32
C ILE A 59 7.10 7.62 10.84
N PRO A 60 7.45 6.73 9.90
CA PRO A 60 7.38 7.02 8.46
C PRO A 60 5.98 7.43 8.01
N ASN A 61 5.90 8.33 7.03
CA ASN A 61 4.62 8.78 6.46
C ASN A 61 4.37 8.11 5.10
N ILE A 62 3.15 7.62 4.88
CA ILE A 62 2.68 7.01 3.63
C ILE A 62 2.95 7.87 2.39
N PHE A 63 2.85 9.20 2.47
CA PHE A 63 3.05 10.08 1.32
C PHE A 63 4.46 9.99 0.72
N ARG A 64 5.46 9.56 1.49
CA ARG A 64 6.82 9.34 0.98
C ARG A 64 6.95 8.07 0.13
N TYR A 65 6.02 7.14 0.27
CA TYR A 65 6.03 5.84 -0.41
C TYR A 65 5.03 5.77 -1.57
N ILE A 66 4.24 6.82 -1.78
CA ILE A 66 3.35 6.96 -2.93
C ILE A 66 4.05 7.86 -3.95
N ILE A 67 4.25 7.33 -5.16
CA ILE A 67 4.86 8.09 -6.25
C ILE A 67 3.87 9.16 -6.72
N PRO A 68 4.30 10.43 -6.90
CA PRO A 68 3.44 11.47 -7.46
C PRO A 68 2.95 11.11 -8.87
N TRP A 69 1.72 11.53 -9.19
CA TRP A 69 1.11 11.25 -10.51
C TRP A 69 1.92 11.79 -11.68
N GLU A 70 2.54 12.96 -11.55
CA GLU A 70 3.41 13.53 -12.58
C GLU A 70 4.57 12.58 -12.92
N ALA A 71 5.26 12.08 -11.89
CA ALA A 71 6.34 11.12 -12.06
C ALA A 71 5.84 9.79 -12.66
N GLU A 72 4.67 9.30 -12.24
CA GLU A 72 4.04 8.10 -12.82
C GLU A 72 3.68 8.28 -14.30
N PHE A 73 3.19 9.45 -14.73
CA PHE A 73 2.85 9.69 -16.13
C PHE A 73 4.09 9.75 -17.02
N VAL A 74 5.13 10.47 -16.57
CA VAL A 74 6.42 10.54 -17.28
C VAL A 74 7.06 9.16 -17.37
N ASP A 75 7.07 8.41 -16.27
CA ASP A 75 7.62 7.06 -16.23
C ASP A 75 6.81 6.09 -17.11
N SER A 76 5.48 6.23 -17.14
CA SER A 76 4.60 5.43 -17.99
C SER A 76 4.91 5.60 -19.47
N GLN A 77 5.08 6.84 -19.94
CA GLN A 77 5.42 7.09 -21.33
C GLN A 77 6.75 6.44 -21.72
N ARG A 78 7.76 6.57 -20.86
CA ARG A 78 9.08 5.95 -21.04
C ARG A 78 8.98 4.42 -21.09
N VAL A 79 8.37 3.82 -20.08
CA VAL A 79 8.24 2.37 -19.90
C VAL A 79 7.46 1.73 -21.06
N TRP A 80 6.36 2.33 -21.52
CA TRP A 80 5.60 1.82 -22.66
C TRP A 80 6.32 2.00 -24.00
N THR A 81 7.12 3.06 -24.15
CA THR A 81 7.97 3.26 -25.34
C THR A 81 9.05 2.19 -25.40
N GLU A 82 9.76 1.95 -24.30
CA GLU A 82 10.78 0.89 -24.17
C GLU A 82 10.17 -0.49 -24.42
N TYR A 83 8.99 -0.79 -23.86
CA TYR A 83 8.27 -2.04 -24.12
C TYR A 83 7.97 -2.23 -25.62
N SER A 84 7.53 -1.17 -26.31
CA SER A 84 7.22 -1.24 -27.74
C SER A 84 8.45 -1.55 -28.59
N GLN A 85 9.60 -0.99 -28.23
CA GLN A 85 10.90 -1.23 -28.89
C GLN A 85 11.37 -2.66 -28.65
N LYS A 86 11.41 -3.11 -27.39
CA LYS A 86 11.77 -4.49 -27.01
C LYS A 86 10.88 -5.53 -27.71
N ARG A 87 9.59 -5.24 -27.86
CA ARG A 87 8.65 -6.10 -28.59
C ARG A 87 8.99 -6.19 -30.08
N LEU A 88 9.34 -5.08 -30.72
CA LEU A 88 9.76 -5.03 -32.12
C LEU A 88 11.07 -5.80 -32.34
N GLU A 89 12.06 -5.60 -31.48
CA GLU A 89 13.35 -6.31 -31.51
C GLU A 89 13.16 -7.82 -31.34
N ALA A 90 12.32 -8.23 -30.38
CA ALA A 90 11.99 -9.64 -30.18
C ALA A 90 11.33 -10.24 -31.43
N GLN A 91 10.42 -9.51 -32.07
CA GLN A 91 9.76 -9.95 -33.30
C GLN A 91 10.75 -10.05 -34.48
N GLN A 92 11.68 -9.11 -34.62
CA GLN A 92 12.75 -9.18 -35.64
C GLN A 92 13.67 -10.39 -35.44
N GLN A 93 13.93 -10.74 -34.18
CA GLN A 93 14.70 -11.93 -33.80
C GLN A 93 13.86 -13.23 -33.82
N ASN A 94 12.58 -13.17 -34.22
CA ASN A 94 11.63 -14.28 -34.16
C ASN A 94 11.54 -14.94 -32.77
N ARG A 95 11.81 -14.19 -31.69
CA ARG A 95 11.68 -14.64 -30.30
C ARG A 95 10.43 -14.06 -29.65
N ARG A 96 9.89 -14.77 -28.68
CA ARG A 96 8.82 -14.23 -27.82
C ARG A 96 9.46 -13.48 -26.65
N LEU A 97 8.96 -12.27 -26.37
CA LEU A 97 9.34 -11.50 -25.19
C LEU A 97 9.04 -12.31 -23.92
N THR A 98 10.02 -12.45 -23.04
CA THR A 98 9.89 -13.20 -21.77
C THR A 98 9.72 -12.23 -20.60
N LEU A 99 9.48 -12.79 -19.42
CA LEU A 99 9.40 -12.02 -18.16
C LEU A 99 10.73 -11.31 -17.85
N GLU A 100 11.84 -12.00 -18.09
CA GLU A 100 13.21 -11.55 -17.81
C GLU A 100 13.55 -10.25 -18.55
N ASP A 101 13.06 -10.08 -19.79
CA ASP A 101 13.28 -8.87 -20.58
C ASP A 101 12.63 -7.60 -19.95
N LEU A 102 11.69 -7.78 -19.00
CA LEU A 102 10.84 -6.72 -18.44
C LEU A 102 10.94 -6.56 -16.93
N GLU A 103 11.83 -7.30 -16.26
CA GLU A 103 11.94 -7.35 -14.80
C GLU A 103 12.13 -5.95 -14.19
N ASP A 104 12.99 -5.12 -14.79
CA ASP A 104 13.26 -3.73 -14.36
C ASP A 104 12.01 -2.81 -14.39
N SER A 105 11.02 -3.17 -15.20
CA SER A 105 9.82 -2.37 -15.48
C SER A 105 8.53 -3.04 -15.02
N TRP A 106 8.63 -4.16 -14.31
CA TRP A 106 7.51 -5.07 -14.04
C TRP A 106 6.30 -4.38 -13.39
N ASP A 107 6.55 -3.62 -12.33
CA ASP A 107 5.54 -2.90 -11.56
C ASP A 107 5.40 -1.42 -11.97
N ARG A 108 5.88 -1.05 -13.17
CA ARG A 108 5.88 0.34 -13.65
C ARG A 108 4.88 0.52 -14.80
N GLY A 109 4.59 1.79 -15.07
CA GLY A 109 3.68 2.21 -16.15
C GLY A 109 2.20 2.21 -15.79
N LEU A 110 1.43 2.91 -16.61
CA LEU A 110 -0.03 3.05 -16.52
C LEU A 110 -0.64 2.76 -17.91
N PRO A 111 -1.40 1.67 -18.09
CA PRO A 111 -1.57 0.53 -17.16
C PRO A 111 -0.24 -0.14 -16.80
N ARG A 112 -0.18 -0.88 -15.69
CA ARG A 112 1.04 -1.57 -15.25
C ARG A 112 1.46 -2.66 -16.24
N ILE A 113 2.75 -2.76 -16.56
CA ILE A 113 3.25 -3.74 -17.54
C ILE A 113 2.91 -5.19 -17.15
N ASN A 114 3.02 -5.53 -15.86
CA ASN A 114 2.72 -6.88 -15.37
C ASN A 114 1.30 -7.38 -15.73
N THR A 115 0.35 -6.49 -16.01
CA THR A 115 -1.01 -6.86 -16.42
C THR A 115 -1.06 -7.64 -17.74
N LEU A 116 -0.04 -7.49 -18.59
CA LEU A 116 0.08 -8.23 -19.86
C LEU A 116 0.24 -9.74 -19.67
N PHE A 117 0.76 -10.15 -18.51
CA PHE A 117 1.10 -11.54 -18.17
C PHE A 117 0.06 -12.19 -17.25
N GLN A 118 -1.11 -11.57 -17.07
CA GLN A 118 -2.20 -12.17 -16.31
C GLN A 118 -2.73 -13.43 -16.98
N LYS A 119 -3.09 -14.42 -16.16
CA LYS A 119 -3.68 -15.70 -16.62
C LYS A 119 -4.97 -15.48 -17.43
N ASP A 120 -5.79 -14.52 -17.02
CA ASP A 120 -7.13 -14.29 -17.56
C ASP A 120 -7.19 -13.15 -18.60
N ARG A 121 -6.06 -12.77 -19.22
CA ARG A 121 -6.03 -11.61 -20.14
C ARG A 121 -7.01 -11.75 -21.31
N SER A 122 -7.22 -12.98 -21.80
CA SER A 122 -8.09 -13.26 -22.93
C SER A 122 -9.55 -12.94 -22.61
N THR A 123 -10.02 -13.26 -21.42
CA THR A 123 -11.38 -12.95 -20.97
C THR A 123 -11.53 -11.46 -20.65
N LEU A 124 -10.51 -10.84 -20.04
CA LEU A 124 -10.49 -9.40 -19.75
C LEU A 124 -10.57 -8.53 -21.00
N SER A 125 -10.14 -9.03 -22.16
CA SER A 125 -10.27 -8.30 -23.43
C SER A 125 -11.73 -7.97 -23.80
N PHE A 126 -12.69 -8.77 -23.31
CA PHE A 126 -14.13 -8.57 -23.52
C PHE A 126 -14.79 -7.71 -22.44
N ASP A 127 -14.12 -7.46 -21.31
CA ASP A 127 -14.65 -6.66 -20.21
C ASP A 127 -14.52 -5.16 -20.51
N LYS A 128 -15.49 -4.62 -21.26
CA LYS A 128 -15.59 -3.20 -21.60
C LYS A 128 -16.49 -2.45 -20.62
N GLY A 129 -16.21 -1.15 -20.47
CA GLY A 129 -16.99 -0.26 -19.60
C GLY A 129 -16.85 -0.55 -18.10
N PHE A 130 -15.79 -1.25 -17.69
CA PHE A 130 -15.60 -1.65 -16.29
C PHE A 130 -15.53 -0.47 -15.31
N ARG A 131 -15.00 0.70 -15.72
CA ARG A 131 -14.92 1.90 -14.87
C ARG A 131 -16.31 2.42 -14.50
N ALA A 132 -17.14 2.72 -15.50
CA ALA A 132 -18.51 3.19 -15.29
C ALA A 132 -19.35 2.16 -14.50
N ARG A 133 -19.18 0.86 -14.82
CA ARG A 133 -19.82 -0.22 -14.06
C ARG A 133 -19.40 -0.21 -12.59
N THR A 134 -18.13 0.05 -12.28
CA THR A 134 -17.62 0.07 -10.90
C THR A 134 -18.12 1.29 -10.15
N GLU A 135 -18.17 2.45 -10.80
CA GLU A 135 -18.75 3.67 -10.24
C GLU A 135 -20.24 3.48 -9.91
N PHE A 136 -21.01 2.87 -10.80
CA PHE A 136 -22.46 2.67 -10.60
C PHE A 136 -22.79 1.59 -9.56
N LYS A 137 -21.80 0.85 -9.03
CA LYS A 137 -22.03 -0.07 -7.91
C LYS A 137 -22.55 0.63 -6.66
N ILE A 138 -22.35 1.94 -6.51
CA ILE A 138 -22.92 2.72 -5.41
C ILE A 138 -24.44 2.59 -5.30
N TYR A 139 -25.13 2.35 -6.42
CA TYR A 139 -26.59 2.19 -6.46
C TYR A 139 -27.05 0.73 -6.28
N GLN A 140 -26.12 -0.22 -6.37
CA GLN A 140 -26.40 -1.65 -6.28
C GLN A 140 -25.97 -2.25 -4.94
N GLN A 141 -24.95 -1.68 -4.31
CA GLN A 141 -24.32 -2.20 -3.11
C GLN A 141 -24.27 -1.13 -2.02
N MET A 142 -24.66 -1.51 -0.81
CA MET A 142 -24.59 -0.62 0.37
C MET A 142 -23.15 -0.42 0.87
N LYS A 143 -22.22 -1.29 0.45
CA LYS A 143 -20.81 -1.21 0.84
C LYS A 143 -20.09 -0.15 0.01
N SER A 144 -19.56 0.87 0.68
CA SER A 144 -18.71 1.88 0.04
C SER A 144 -17.40 1.27 -0.48
N ASN A 145 -17.03 1.60 -1.72
CA ASN A 145 -15.78 1.20 -2.34
C ASN A 145 -14.85 2.44 -2.49
N PRO A 146 -13.77 2.56 -1.70
CA PRO A 146 -12.82 3.67 -1.83
C PRO A 146 -11.99 3.61 -3.12
N PHE A 147 -11.89 2.44 -3.76
CA PHE A 147 -11.15 2.22 -5.01
C PHE A 147 -12.09 2.10 -6.21
N TRP A 148 -13.10 2.97 -6.29
CA TRP A 148 -14.09 2.95 -7.37
C TRP A 148 -13.52 3.30 -8.75
N TRP A 149 -12.43 4.07 -8.78
CA TRP A 149 -11.82 4.62 -10.00
C TRP A 149 -10.82 3.68 -10.68
N THR A 150 -10.37 2.62 -10.00
CA THR A 150 -9.35 1.69 -10.50
C THR A 150 -9.79 0.23 -10.45
N SER A 151 -9.19 -0.60 -11.29
CA SER A 151 -9.32 -2.06 -11.21
C SER A 151 -7.96 -2.72 -11.27
N GLN A 152 -7.60 -3.53 -10.27
CA GLN A 152 -6.32 -4.25 -10.26
C GLN A 152 -6.17 -5.22 -11.43
N ARG A 153 -7.27 -5.69 -12.02
CA ARG A 153 -7.24 -6.57 -13.20
C ARG A 153 -6.83 -5.80 -14.46
N HIS A 154 -7.35 -4.59 -14.64
CA HIS A 154 -7.12 -3.78 -15.85
C HIS A 154 -5.92 -2.83 -15.71
N ASP A 155 -5.82 -2.15 -14.57
CA ASP A 155 -4.80 -1.12 -14.31
C ASP A 155 -3.55 -1.71 -13.66
N GLY A 156 -3.67 -2.86 -12.97
CA GLY A 156 -2.64 -3.41 -12.10
C GLY A 156 -2.65 -2.79 -10.71
N LYS A 157 -1.69 -3.19 -9.86
CA LYS A 157 -1.53 -2.62 -8.51
C LYS A 157 -0.76 -1.30 -8.63
N LEU A 158 -1.41 -0.19 -8.31
CA LEU A 158 -0.84 1.15 -8.53
C LEU A 158 0.08 1.64 -7.40
N TRP A 159 0.10 0.98 -6.24
CA TRP A 159 0.96 1.35 -5.12
C TRP A 159 1.65 0.13 -4.52
N ASN A 160 2.85 0.33 -3.99
CA ASN A 160 3.60 -0.69 -3.26
C ASN A 160 4.07 -0.12 -1.92
N LEU A 161 3.62 -0.74 -0.82
CA LEU A 161 3.92 -0.31 0.55
C LEU A 161 4.83 -1.31 1.28
N ASN A 162 5.53 -2.18 0.54
CA ASN A 162 6.45 -3.14 1.13
C ASN A 162 7.62 -2.45 1.86
N ALA A 163 8.16 -1.37 1.27
CA ALA A 163 9.21 -0.55 1.89
C ALA A 163 8.69 0.23 3.11
N TYR A 164 7.45 0.75 3.05
CA TYR A 164 6.82 1.39 4.22
C TYR A 164 6.80 0.44 5.43
N ARG A 165 6.43 -0.83 5.20
CA ARG A 165 6.39 -1.84 6.25
C ARG A 165 7.78 -2.07 6.87
N THR A 166 8.84 -2.20 6.06
CA THR A 166 10.20 -2.42 6.58
C THR A 166 10.71 -1.22 7.36
N ASP A 167 10.45 -0.02 6.88
CA ASP A 167 10.94 1.21 7.50
C ASP A 167 10.20 1.50 8.81
N VAL A 168 8.91 1.15 8.91
CA VAL A 168 8.16 1.22 10.17
C VAL A 168 8.75 0.29 11.22
N ILE A 169 9.15 -0.93 10.84
CA ILE A 169 9.81 -1.86 11.78
C ILE A 169 11.10 -1.23 12.30
N GLN A 170 11.91 -0.64 11.43
CA GLN A 170 13.16 0.02 11.82
C GLN A 170 12.91 1.25 12.71
N ALA A 171 11.92 2.08 12.37
CA ALA A 171 11.55 3.25 13.15
C ALA A 171 11.05 2.92 14.56
N LEU A 172 10.54 1.69 14.77
CA LEU A 172 10.09 1.19 16.07
C LEU A 172 11.21 0.49 16.88
N GLY A 173 12.46 0.53 16.41
CA GLY A 173 13.60 -0.11 17.08
C GLY A 173 13.90 -1.54 16.61
N GLY A 174 13.28 -1.99 15.53
CA GLY A 174 13.46 -3.35 15.01
C GLY A 174 12.52 -4.37 15.64
N VAL A 175 12.61 -5.62 15.17
CA VAL A 175 11.68 -6.68 15.58
C VAL A 175 11.85 -7.04 17.05
N GLU A 176 13.08 -7.06 17.58
CA GLU A 176 13.34 -7.44 18.97
C GLU A 176 12.68 -6.46 19.95
N THR A 177 12.88 -5.16 19.77
CA THR A 177 12.27 -4.11 20.60
C THR A 177 10.74 -4.16 20.55
N ILE A 178 10.17 -4.39 19.35
CA ILE A 178 8.72 -4.57 19.21
C ILE A 178 8.24 -5.76 20.06
N LEU A 179 8.94 -6.90 20.01
CA LEU A 179 8.56 -8.10 20.75
C LEU A 179 8.70 -7.95 22.27
N GLU A 180 9.52 -7.02 22.76
CA GLU A 180 9.60 -6.71 24.21
C GLU A 180 8.29 -6.12 24.75
N HIS A 181 7.49 -5.48 23.90
CA HIS A 181 6.15 -5.00 24.25
C HIS A 181 5.07 -6.09 24.18
N THR A 182 5.46 -7.35 23.92
CA THR A 182 4.54 -8.49 23.78
C THR A 182 4.83 -9.59 24.80
N LEU A 183 3.98 -10.61 24.86
CA LEU A 183 4.19 -11.82 25.67
C LEU A 183 5.10 -12.85 24.98
N PHE A 184 5.86 -12.47 23.95
CA PHE A 184 6.68 -13.41 23.18
C PHE A 184 7.65 -14.21 24.06
N LYS A 185 8.36 -13.56 24.99
CA LYS A 185 9.28 -14.25 25.93
C LYS A 185 8.58 -15.32 26.79
N ALA A 186 7.28 -15.15 27.08
CA ALA A 186 6.50 -16.12 27.85
C ALA A 186 6.09 -17.37 27.05
N THR A 187 6.08 -17.27 25.71
CA THR A 187 5.74 -18.41 24.83
C THR A 187 6.87 -19.44 24.71
N ALA A 188 8.07 -19.13 25.23
CA ALA A 188 9.26 -19.98 25.23
C ALA A 188 9.73 -20.44 23.83
N PHE A 189 9.33 -19.75 22.75
CA PHE A 189 9.90 -19.97 21.43
C PHE A 189 11.34 -19.45 21.36
N PRO A 190 12.26 -20.17 20.68
CA PRO A 190 13.68 -19.77 20.59
C PRO A 190 13.92 -18.62 19.60
N SER A 191 13.05 -18.44 18.60
CA SER A 191 13.13 -17.36 17.61
C SER A 191 11.73 -16.94 17.16
N TRP A 192 11.64 -15.72 16.62
CA TRP A 192 10.41 -15.18 16.05
C TRP A 192 10.23 -15.55 14.56
N GLU A 193 11.28 -16.04 13.92
CA GLU A 193 11.27 -16.45 12.52
C GLU A 193 10.37 -17.67 12.31
N GLY A 194 9.49 -17.60 11.30
CA GLY A 194 8.58 -18.70 10.96
C GLY A 194 7.32 -18.79 11.81
N LEU A 195 7.10 -17.87 12.75
CA LEU A 195 5.82 -17.73 13.43
C LEU A 195 4.74 -17.29 12.43
N PHE A 196 3.56 -17.89 12.57
CA PHE A 196 2.39 -17.51 11.80
C PHE A 196 1.21 -17.24 12.75
N TRP A 197 0.43 -16.21 12.43
CA TRP A 197 -0.82 -15.94 13.12
C TRP A 197 -1.94 -16.69 12.41
N GLU A 198 -2.55 -17.65 13.09
CA GLU A 198 -3.73 -18.35 12.57
C GLU A 198 -4.92 -17.39 12.56
N ARG A 199 -5.35 -16.96 11.35
CA ARG A 199 -6.48 -16.03 11.18
C ARG A 199 -7.84 -16.71 11.13
N ALA A 200 -7.88 -18.00 10.80
CA ALA A 200 -9.11 -18.76 10.71
C ALA A 200 -9.21 -19.68 11.92
N SER A 201 -9.90 -19.25 12.97
CA SER A 201 -10.31 -20.20 14.00
C SER A 201 -11.43 -21.06 13.41
N GLY A 202 -11.35 -22.40 13.55
CA GLY A 202 -12.44 -23.29 13.15
C GLY A 202 -13.79 -22.91 13.80
N PHE A 203 -13.73 -22.21 14.92
CA PHE A 203 -14.88 -21.68 15.65
C PHE A 203 -15.71 -20.66 14.85
N GLU A 204 -15.08 -19.66 14.22
CA GLU A 204 -15.80 -18.66 13.42
C GLU A 204 -16.47 -19.28 12.19
N VAL A 205 -15.82 -20.28 11.58
CA VAL A 205 -16.36 -21.01 10.44
C VAL A 205 -17.61 -21.80 10.83
N ILE A 206 -17.57 -22.50 11.97
CA ILE A 206 -18.71 -23.30 12.48
C ILE A 206 -19.90 -22.38 12.81
N TYR A 207 -19.67 -21.27 13.52
CA TYR A 207 -20.76 -20.35 13.87
C TYR A 207 -21.40 -19.70 12.64
N ASN A 208 -20.59 -19.25 11.67
CA ASN A 208 -21.09 -18.66 10.44
C ASN A 208 -21.82 -19.67 9.53
N SER A 209 -21.52 -20.96 9.64
CA SER A 209 -22.24 -22.02 8.92
C SER A 209 -23.59 -22.41 9.56
N CYS A 210 -23.78 -22.14 10.86
CA CYS A 210 -25.04 -22.39 11.57
C CYS A 210 -26.02 -21.21 11.54
N LEU A 211 -25.57 -20.02 11.11
CA LEU A 211 -26.46 -18.88 10.92
C LEU A 211 -27.19 -19.01 9.56
N PRO A 212 -28.53 -19.04 9.54
CA PRO A 212 -29.26 -18.97 8.29
C PRO A 212 -28.96 -17.62 7.64
N THR A 213 -28.36 -17.65 6.45
CA THR A 213 -28.26 -16.48 5.58
C THR A 213 -29.68 -16.02 5.24
N LEU A 214 -30.12 -14.92 5.85
CA LEU A 214 -31.31 -14.17 5.44
C LEU A 214 -31.08 -13.51 4.07
#